data_AF-G5GBK1-F1
#
_entry.id   AF-G5GBK1-F1
#
_cell.length_a   1.000
_cell.length_b   1.000
_cell.length_c   1.000
_cell.angle_alpha   90.00
_cell.angle_beta   90.00
_cell.angle_gamma   90.00
#
_symmetry.space_group_name_H-M   'P 1'
#
loop_
_entity.id
_entity.type
_entity.pdbx_description
1 polymer ?
#
loop_
_entity_poly.entity_id
_entity_poly.type
_entity_poly.pdbx_seq_one_letter_code
_entity_poly.pdbx_strand_id
1 'polypeptide(L)'
;MNEFPKHLLALAFFNLIPALLSVFFLFGGATIGYSPNALLAFLLYFLSNLLWIIPVSTFFFGLNEFRRGYEKRSLALLIGGSLFTIGDILFLILR
;
A
#
# COMPACT_ATOMS: atom_id res chain seq x y z
N MET A 1 -14.84 -14.85 -11.37
CA MET A 1 -14.84 -13.53 -10.69
C MET A 1 -16.12 -12.73 -10.99
N ASN A 2 -17.29 -13.37 -11.09
CA ASN A 2 -18.57 -12.66 -11.27
C ASN A 2 -19.18 -12.19 -9.93
N GLU A 3 -18.54 -12.55 -8.80
CA GLU A 3 -19.03 -12.24 -7.45
C GLU A 3 -18.59 -10.86 -6.94
N PHE A 4 -17.54 -10.26 -7.53
CA PHE A 4 -17.06 -8.94 -7.14
C PHE A 4 -17.39 -7.89 -8.21
N PRO A 5 -17.84 -6.69 -7.83
CA PRO A 5 -18.02 -5.59 -8.77
C PRO A 5 -16.71 -5.23 -9.46
N LYS A 6 -16.76 -4.95 -10.77
CA LYS A 6 -15.55 -4.61 -11.56
C LYS A 6 -14.79 -3.40 -11.02
N HIS A 7 -15.50 -2.38 -10.53
CA HIS A 7 -14.87 -1.19 -9.95
C HIS A 7 -14.11 -1.50 -8.65
N LEU A 8 -14.64 -2.44 -7.84
CA LEU A 8 -14.00 -2.88 -6.62
C LEU A 8 -12.73 -3.67 -6.91
N LEU A 9 -12.79 -4.56 -7.90
CA LEU A 9 -11.62 -5.27 -8.39
C LEU A 9 -10.56 -4.32 -8.93
N ALA A 10 -10.94 -3.28 -9.69
CA ALA A 10 -10.01 -2.29 -10.20
C ALA A 10 -9.25 -1.57 -9.06
N LEU A 11 -9.97 -1.13 -8.02
CA LEU A 11 -9.35 -0.53 -6.83
C LEU A 11 -8.45 -1.50 -6.08
N ALA A 12 -8.89 -2.76 -5.94
CA ALA A 12 -8.09 -3.79 -5.30
C ALA A 12 -6.78 -4.04 -6.06
N PHE A 13 -6.84 -4.27 -7.38
CA PHE A 13 -5.63 -4.49 -8.18
C PHE A 13 -4.73 -3.26 -8.23
N PHE A 14 -5.29 -2.05 -8.19
CA PHE A 14 -4.49 -0.83 -8.08
C PHE A 14 -3.62 -0.86 -6.80
N ASN A 15 -4.18 -1.32 -5.67
CA ASN A 15 -3.46 -1.43 -4.41
C ASN A 15 -2.38 -2.53 -4.38
N LEU A 16 -2.26 -3.36 -5.43
CA LEU A 16 -1.16 -4.32 -5.60
C LEU A 16 0.06 -3.72 -6.31
N ILE A 17 -0.07 -2.56 -6.96
CA ILE A 17 1.06 -1.90 -7.64
C ILE A 17 2.26 -1.70 -6.69
N PRO A 18 2.07 -1.24 -5.43
CA PRO A 18 3.17 -1.08 -4.48
C PRO A 18 3.93 -2.37 -4.17
N ALA A 19 3.28 -3.55 -4.29
CA ALA A 19 3.98 -4.83 -4.13
C ALA A 19 5.07 -4.99 -5.20
N LEU A 20 4.82 -4.56 -6.43
CA LEU A 20 5.78 -4.60 -7.53
C LEU A 20 6.89 -3.58 -7.33
N LEU A 21 6.56 -2.43 -6.74
CA LEU A 21 7.50 -1.35 -6.44
C LEU A 21 8.30 -1.57 -5.14
N SER A 22 7.92 -2.56 -4.32
CA SER A 22 8.56 -2.88 -3.03
C SER A 22 10.08 -3.09 -3.13
N VAL A 23 10.58 -3.56 -4.28
CA VAL A 23 12.01 -3.76 -4.54
C VAL A 23 12.81 -2.45 -4.36
N PHE A 24 12.23 -1.31 -4.73
CA PHE A 24 12.88 0.00 -4.55
C PHE A 24 12.99 0.40 -3.07
N PHE A 25 12.03 0.00 -2.24
CA PHE A 25 12.05 0.22 -0.80
C PHE A 25 13.02 -0.71 -0.07
N LEU A 26 13.05 -1.97 -0.48
CA LEU A 26 13.88 -3.00 0.15
C LEU A 26 15.35 -2.90 -0.26
N PHE A 27 15.62 -2.63 -1.54
CA PHE A 27 16.97 -2.71 -2.12
C PHE A 27 17.41 -1.43 -2.82
N GLY A 28 16.48 -0.61 -3.30
CA GLY A 28 16.78 0.65 -4.01
C GLY A 28 17.18 1.82 -3.10
N GLY A 29 17.39 1.57 -1.81
CA GLY A 29 17.73 2.61 -0.84
C GLY A 29 16.60 3.59 -0.57
N ALA A 30 15.36 3.27 -1.00
CA ALA A 30 14.01 3.79 -0.75
C ALA A 30 13.61 4.47 0.56
N THR A 31 14.50 5.10 1.34
CA THR A 31 14.15 5.57 2.70
C THR A 31 13.65 7.00 2.74
N ILE A 32 12.66 7.26 3.61
CA ILE A 32 12.09 8.58 3.94
C ILE A 32 13.14 9.54 4.52
N GLY A 33 14.24 9.02 5.07
CA GLY A 33 15.35 9.83 5.55
C GLY A 33 16.54 8.99 6.00
N TYR A 34 17.57 9.69 6.49
CA TYR A 34 18.78 9.10 7.05
C TYR A 34 19.06 9.68 8.44
N SER A 35 19.50 8.83 9.37
CA SER A 35 19.96 9.26 10.69
C SER A 35 21.16 8.43 11.12
N PRO A 36 22.17 9.04 11.78
CA PRO A 36 23.27 8.29 12.38
C PRO A 36 22.85 7.51 13.64
N ASN A 37 21.69 7.80 14.23
CA ASN A 37 21.17 7.04 15.36
C ASN A 37 20.49 5.76 14.86
N ALA A 38 20.99 4.60 15.28
CA ALA A 38 20.51 3.28 14.82
C ALA A 38 19.00 3.07 15.05
N LEU A 39 18.46 3.51 16.19
CA LEU A 39 17.03 3.36 16.48
C LEU A 39 16.19 4.23 15.53
N LEU A 40 16.61 5.47 15.31
CA LEU A 40 15.90 6.37 14.40
C LEU A 40 16.03 5.91 12.94
N ALA A 41 17.19 5.41 12.54
CA ALA A 41 17.41 4.82 11.22
C ALA A 41 16.48 3.61 10.99
N PHE A 42 16.31 2.74 11.99
CA PHE A 42 15.37 1.63 11.94
C PHE A 42 13.92 2.11 11.80
N LEU A 43 13.50 3.10 12.60
CA LEU A 43 12.14 3.66 12.51
C LEU A 43 11.85 4.26 11.13
N LEU A 44 12.82 4.99 10.56
CA LEU A 44 12.70 5.56 9.21
C LEU A 44 12.60 4.46 8.16
N TYR A 45 13.41 3.41 8.26
CA TYR A 45 13.35 2.25 7.36
C TYR A 45 12.00 1.53 7.47
N PHE A 46 11.53 1.29 8.69
CA PHE A 46 10.24 0.64 8.94
C PHE A 46 9.09 1.48 8.34
N LEU A 47 9.08 2.79 8.61
CA LEU A 47 8.07 3.70 8.07
C LEU A 47 8.09 3.74 6.54
N SER A 48 9.28 3.67 5.92
CA SER A 48 9.41 3.63 4.46
C SER A 48 8.79 2.35 3.88
N ASN A 49 8.96 1.21 4.55
CA ASN A 49 8.35 -0.05 4.11
C ASN A 49 6.84 -0.10 4.35
N LEU A 50 6.30 0.66 5.31
CA LEU A 50 4.84 0.77 5.48
C LEU A 50 4.15 1.37 4.26
N LEU A 51 4.83 2.19 3.46
CA LEU A 51 4.27 2.81 2.25
C LEU A 51 3.76 1.77 1.25
N TRP A 52 4.48 0.65 1.09
CA TRP A 52 4.04 -0.44 0.21
C TRP A 52 3.26 -1.54 0.94
N ILE A 53 3.54 -1.79 2.23
CA ILE A 53 2.83 -2.82 3.02
C ILE A 53 1.36 -2.45 3.24
N ILE A 54 1.05 -1.18 3.51
CA ILE A 54 -0.32 -0.72 3.78
C ILE A 54 -1.24 -0.95 2.56
N PRO A 55 -0.91 -0.48 1.35
CA PRO A 55 -1.67 -0.79 0.13
C PRO A 55 -1.93 -2.28 -0.06
N VAL A 56 -0.89 -3.11 0.03
CA VAL A 56 -1.02 -4.56 -0.14
C VAL A 56 -1.94 -5.17 0.91
N SER A 57 -1.84 -4.71 2.16
CA SER A 57 -2.75 -5.17 3.22
C SER A 57 -4.19 -4.79 2.92
N THR A 58 -4.45 -3.56 2.44
CA THR A 58 -5.80 -3.12 2.08
C THR A 58 -6.40 -3.91 0.91
N PHE A 59 -5.58 -4.42 -0.02
CA PHE A 59 -6.06 -5.33 -1.06
C PHE A 59 -6.73 -6.56 -0.46
N PHE A 60 -6.02 -7.27 0.44
CA PHE A 60 -6.54 -8.48 1.07
C PHE A 60 -7.73 -8.19 2.00
N PHE A 61 -7.59 -7.19 2.89
CA PHE A 61 -8.65 -6.86 3.84
C PHE A 61 -9.89 -6.28 3.17
N GLY A 62 -9.73 -5.47 2.11
CA GLY A 62 -10.84 -4.93 1.33
C GLY A 62 -11.69 -6.04 0.72
N LEU A 63 -11.07 -6.95 -0.03
CA LEU A 63 -11.78 -8.08 -0.64
C LEU A 63 -12.44 -8.99 0.41
N ASN A 64 -11.78 -9.22 1.54
CA ASN A 64 -12.34 -10.02 2.64
C ASN A 64 -13.57 -9.36 3.27
N GLU A 65 -13.53 -8.05 3.55
CA GLU A 65 -14.66 -7.32 4.11
C GLU A 65 -15.85 -7.28 3.13
N PHE A 66 -15.60 -7.17 1.82
CA PHE A 66 -16.66 -7.26 0.82
C PHE A 66 -17.32 -8.64 0.84
N ARG A 67 -16.53 -9.71 0.89
CA ARG A 67 -17.05 -11.09 0.99
C ARG A 67 -17.89 -11.33 2.24
N ARG A 68 -17.61 -10.60 3.33
CA ARG A 68 -18.39 -10.65 4.58
C ARG A 68 -19.66 -9.80 4.55
N GLY A 69 -19.94 -9.10 3.43
CA GLY A 69 -21.10 -8.22 3.26
C GLY A 69 -20.89 -6.79 3.75
N TYR A 70 -19.67 -6.42 4.18
CA TYR A 70 -19.35 -5.07 4.65
C TYR A 70 -18.89 -4.17 3.49
N GLU A 71 -19.76 -3.92 2.52
CA GLU A 71 -19.43 -3.22 1.28
C GLU A 71 -18.79 -1.83 1.50
N LYS A 72 -19.42 -0.99 2.34
CA LYS A 72 -18.93 0.38 2.62
C LYS A 72 -17.52 0.36 3.24
N ARG A 73 -17.26 -0.60 4.13
CA ARG A 73 -15.96 -0.73 4.82
C ARG A 73 -14.88 -1.25 3.87
N SER A 74 -15.22 -2.23 3.04
CA SER A 74 -14.36 -2.67 1.94
C SER A 74 -13.96 -1.51 1.04
N LEU A 75 -14.95 -0.74 0.59
CA LEU A 75 -14.73 0.37 -0.34
C LEU A 75 -13.86 1.47 0.30
N ALA A 76 -14.09 1.79 1.58
CA ALA A 76 -13.25 2.72 2.33
C ALA A 76 -11.80 2.21 2.47
N LEU A 77 -11.59 0.92 2.77
CA LEU A 77 -10.25 0.33 2.85
C LEU A 77 -9.52 0.39 1.51
N LEU A 78 -10.21 0.05 0.42
CA LEU A 78 -9.62 0.04 -0.91
C LEU A 78 -9.28 1.46 -1.38
N ILE A 79 -10.16 2.44 -1.19
CA ILE A 79 -9.86 3.85 -1.49
C ILE A 79 -8.68 4.34 -0.65
N GLY A 80 -8.67 4.05 0.66
CA GLY A 80 -7.55 4.40 1.53
C GLY A 80 -6.24 3.82 1.02
N GLY A 81 -6.22 2.53 0.68
CA GLY A 81 -5.07 1.88 0.06
C GLY A 81 -4.64 2.48 -1.27
N SER A 82 -5.59 2.95 -2.08
CA SER A 82 -5.31 3.60 -3.37
C SER A 82 -4.64 4.96 -3.17
N LEU A 83 -5.04 5.72 -2.14
CA LEU A 83 -4.36 6.96 -1.78
C LEU A 83 -2.92 6.70 -1.34
N PHE A 84 -2.68 5.66 -0.54
CA PHE A 84 -1.32 5.25 -0.18
C PHE A 84 -0.53 4.78 -1.40
N THR A 85 -1.15 4.07 -2.35
CA THR A 85 -0.51 3.67 -3.62
C THR A 85 -0.06 4.87 -4.44
N ILE A 86 -0.89 5.90 -4.55
CA ILE A 86 -0.52 7.14 -5.22
C ILE A 86 0.64 7.82 -4.47
N GLY A 87 0.57 7.88 -3.14
CA GLY A 87 1.66 8.42 -2.31
C GLY A 87 2.98 7.67 -2.50
N ASP A 88 2.93 6.35 -2.59
CA ASP A 88 4.07 5.47 -2.83
C ASP A 88 4.75 5.77 -4.18
N ILE A 89 3.95 5.83 -5.25
CA ILE A 89 4.41 6.16 -6.60
C ILE A 89 5.01 7.57 -6.64
N LEU A 90 4.33 8.55 -6.04
CA LEU A 90 4.83 9.93 -6.00
C LEU A 90 6.13 10.03 -5.20
N PHE A 91 6.23 9.32 -4.07
CA PHE A 91 7.44 9.27 -3.26
C PHE A 91 8.62 8.73 -4.06
N LEU A 92 8.43 7.66 -4.84
CA LEU A 92 9.49 7.11 -5.69
C LEU A 92 9.89 8.02 -6.85
N ILE A 93 8.96 8.81 -7.39
CA ILE A 93 9.25 9.72 -8.52
C ILE A 93 9.93 11.02 -8.06
N LEU A 94 9.55 11.55 -6.90
CA LEU A 94 10.00 12.87 -6.42
C LEU A 94 11.29 12.81 -5.59
N ARG A 95 11.81 11.61 -5.36
CA ARG A 95 13.01 11.35 -4.57
C ARG A 95 14.27 11.34 -5.42
#